data_AF-A0A1V4X178-F1
#
_entry.id   AF-A0A1V4X178-F1
#
_cell.length_a   1.000
_cell.length_b   1.000
_cell.length_c   1.000
_cell.angle_alpha   90.00
_cell.angle_beta   90.00
_cell.angle_gamma   90.00
#
_symmetry.space_group_name_H-M   'P 1'
#
loop_
_entity.id
_entity.type
_entity.pdbx_description
1 polymer ?
#
loop_
_entity_poly.entity_id
_entity_poly.type
_entity_poly.pdbx_seq_one_letter_code
_entity_poly.pdbx_strand_id
1 'polypeptide(L)'
;MRILKAILGYSWAALAMVFVVSAFAGNGYFGKRLASATGVTISPWYTGGEVVRTIDHGSYRVLVHRPVFDGLIGERRNGFIQINWEPHENLPKRLQEEIDYEGDGKNDFVVTLDTSTGAASLLVLGGPVVSMDGSFKLKKGWAVRVSLRNEGQGAPERPRDDAACPSYPVSKGASHVP
;
A
#
# COMPACT_ATOMS: atom_id res chain seq x y z
N MET A 1 -45.28 -26.67 -26.96
CA MET A 1 -45.49 -26.41 -25.51
C MET A 1 -44.29 -26.68 -24.60
N ARG A 2 -43.39 -27.65 -24.88
CA ARG A 2 -42.25 -27.94 -23.98
C ARG A 2 -41.15 -26.87 -23.99
N ILE A 3 -40.86 -26.30 -25.16
CA ILE A 3 -39.83 -25.26 -25.33
C ILE A 3 -40.21 -23.95 -24.60
N LEU A 4 -41.46 -23.51 -24.70
CA LEU A 4 -41.94 -22.31 -24.01
C LEU A 4 -41.87 -22.43 -22.48
N LYS A 5 -42.19 -23.62 -21.94
CA LYS A 5 -42.07 -23.93 -20.51
C LYS A 5 -40.60 -23.97 -20.05
N ALA A 6 -39.71 -24.48 -20.89
CA ALA A 6 -38.27 -24.50 -20.61
C ALA A 6 -37.68 -23.08 -20.58
N ILE A 7 -38.00 -22.25 -21.58
CA ILE A 7 -37.53 -20.85 -21.66
C ILE A 7 -37.99 -20.07 -20.42
N LEU A 8 -39.27 -20.21 -20.03
CA LEU A 8 -39.79 -19.52 -18.86
C LEU A 8 -39.10 -19.97 -17.55
N GLY A 9 -38.82 -21.27 -17.42
CA GLY A 9 -38.09 -21.82 -16.27
C GLY A 9 -36.65 -21.31 -16.18
N TYR A 10 -35.92 -21.30 -17.30
CA TYR A 10 -34.54 -20.79 -17.31
C TYR A 10 -34.46 -19.28 -17.12
N SER A 11 -35.40 -18.51 -17.68
CA SER A 11 -35.50 -17.07 -17.42
C SER A 11 -35.73 -16.78 -15.94
N TRP A 12 -36.58 -17.57 -15.27
CA TRP A 12 -36.80 -17.41 -13.83
C TRP A 12 -35.56 -17.77 -13.01
N ALA A 13 -34.86 -18.85 -13.35
CA ALA A 13 -33.62 -19.24 -12.69
C ALA A 13 -32.52 -18.19 -12.86
N ALA A 14 -32.37 -17.62 -14.07
CA ALA A 14 -31.41 -16.55 -14.32
C ALA A 14 -31.74 -15.29 -13.51
N LEU A 15 -33.02 -14.93 -13.42
CA LEU A 15 -33.47 -13.78 -12.64
C LEU A 15 -33.22 -13.99 -11.13
N ALA A 16 -33.49 -15.20 -10.63
CA ALA A 16 -33.20 -15.58 -9.25
C ALA A 16 -31.69 -15.53 -8.95
N MET A 17 -30.85 -16.00 -9.87
CA MET A 17 -29.39 -15.92 -9.74
C MET A 17 -28.90 -14.47 -9.62
N VAL A 18 -29.39 -13.58 -10.50
CA VAL A 18 -29.07 -12.14 -10.43
C VAL A 18 -29.52 -11.55 -9.10
N PHE A 19 -30.75 -11.87 -8.66
CA PHE A 19 -31.28 -11.37 -7.39
C PHE A 19 -30.43 -11.82 -6.19
N VAL A 20 -29.99 -13.07 -6.16
CA VAL A 20 -29.11 -13.60 -5.11
C VAL A 20 -27.77 -12.86 -5.10
N VAL A 21 -27.14 -12.67 -6.25
CA VAL A 21 -25.86 -11.94 -6.35
C VAL A 21 -26.03 -10.49 -5.91
N SER A 22 -27.09 -9.80 -6.34
CA SER A 22 -27.38 -8.43 -5.95
C SER A 22 -27.67 -8.29 -4.45
N ALA A 23 -28.48 -9.18 -3.88
CA ALA A 23 -28.77 -9.19 -2.45
C ALA A 23 -27.52 -9.45 -1.59
N PHE A 24 -26.62 -10.31 -2.09
CA PHE A 24 -25.36 -10.61 -1.40
C PHE A 24 -24.36 -9.44 -1.49
N ALA A 25 -24.20 -8.83 -2.68
CA ALA A 25 -23.31 -7.70 -2.89
C ALA A 25 -23.73 -6.44 -2.11
N GLY A 26 -25.04 -6.23 -1.93
CA GLY A 26 -25.58 -5.09 -1.18
C GLY A 26 -25.49 -5.22 0.35
N ASN A 27 -25.22 -6.42 0.88
CA ASN A 27 -25.32 -6.68 2.31
C ASN A 27 -23.97 -7.08 2.92
N GLY A 28 -23.14 -6.08 3.22
CA GLY A 28 -21.81 -6.26 3.82
C GLY A 28 -21.79 -7.02 5.16
N TYR A 29 -22.94 -7.17 5.83
CA TYR A 29 -23.09 -8.02 7.01
C TYR A 29 -22.93 -9.52 6.69
N PHE A 30 -23.58 -10.00 5.63
CA PHE A 30 -23.48 -11.41 5.22
C PHE A 30 -22.10 -11.73 4.66
N GLY A 31 -21.51 -10.82 3.89
CA GLY A 31 -20.15 -10.99 3.38
C GLY A 31 -19.13 -11.17 4.51
N LYS A 32 -19.20 -10.33 5.56
CA LYS A 32 -18.33 -10.47 6.75
C LYS A 32 -18.57 -11.76 7.52
N ARG A 33 -19.83 -12.16 7.72
CA ARG A 33 -20.15 -13.42 8.40
C ARG A 33 -19.71 -14.65 7.61
N LEU A 34 -19.93 -14.66 6.30
CA LEU A 34 -19.50 -15.77 5.45
C LEU A 34 -17.97 -15.90 5.48
N ALA A 35 -17.26 -14.80 5.28
CA ALA A 35 -15.80 -14.73 5.40
C ALA A 35 -15.29 -15.27 6.74
N SER A 36 -15.93 -14.87 7.86
CA SER A 36 -15.57 -15.38 9.18
C SER A 36 -15.89 -16.87 9.40
N ALA A 37 -16.94 -17.39 8.78
CA ALA A 37 -17.36 -18.78 8.93
C ALA A 37 -16.55 -19.74 8.05
N THR A 38 -16.10 -19.29 6.88
CA THR A 38 -15.34 -20.11 5.92
C THR A 38 -13.82 -19.98 6.10
N GLY A 39 -13.36 -19.11 7.01
CA GLY A 39 -11.94 -18.80 7.18
C GLY A 39 -11.35 -17.97 6.02
N VAL A 40 -12.20 -17.43 5.15
CA VAL A 40 -11.77 -16.58 4.03
C VAL A 40 -11.42 -15.20 4.58
N THR A 41 -10.12 -14.89 4.64
CA THR A 41 -9.63 -13.57 5.04
C THR A 41 -9.57 -12.62 3.85
N ILE A 42 -9.99 -11.37 4.04
CA ILE A 42 -9.80 -10.32 3.02
C ILE A 42 -8.29 -10.03 2.93
N SER A 43 -7.73 -10.11 1.72
CA SER A 43 -6.31 -9.84 1.52
C SER A 43 -5.94 -8.41 1.97
N PRO A 44 -4.81 -8.23 2.68
CA PRO A 44 -4.26 -6.93 3.06
C PRO A 44 -4.13 -5.94 1.90
N TRP A 45 -3.99 -6.44 0.66
CA TRP A 45 -3.96 -5.59 -0.54
C TRP A 45 -5.23 -4.75 -0.76
N TYR A 46 -6.37 -5.25 -0.28
CA TYR A 46 -7.64 -4.55 -0.37
C TYR A 46 -7.89 -3.63 0.83
N THR A 47 -7.47 -4.03 2.03
CA THR A 47 -7.72 -3.25 3.26
C THR A 47 -6.65 -2.21 3.58
N GLY A 48 -5.47 -2.34 2.97
CA GLY A 48 -4.28 -1.59 3.33
C GLY A 48 -3.46 -2.23 4.44
N GLY A 49 -3.83 -3.43 4.91
CA GLY A 49 -3.19 -4.09 6.05
C GLY A 49 -3.73 -3.63 7.40
N GLU A 50 -3.11 -4.12 8.47
CA GLU A 50 -3.45 -3.75 9.86
C GLU A 50 -2.81 -2.43 10.25
N VAL A 51 -3.46 -1.67 11.13
CA VAL A 51 -2.89 -0.43 11.68
C VAL A 51 -1.85 -0.80 12.74
N VAL A 52 -0.59 -0.41 12.52
CA VAL A 52 0.52 -0.68 13.45
C VAL A 52 0.86 0.51 14.32
N ARG A 53 0.54 1.72 13.87
CA ARG A 53 0.81 2.95 14.62
C ARG A 53 -0.32 3.94 14.42
N THR A 54 -0.70 4.62 15.50
CA THR A 54 -1.65 5.73 15.48
C THR A 54 -0.96 6.95 16.08
N ILE A 55 -0.96 8.06 15.33
CA ILE A 55 -0.42 9.35 15.77
C ILE A 55 -1.62 10.26 16.02
N ASP A 56 -1.73 10.79 17.23
CA ASP A 56 -2.84 11.66 17.62
C ASP A 56 -2.43 13.14 17.56
N HIS A 57 -3.19 13.94 16.81
CA HIS A 57 -3.02 15.38 16.69
C HIS A 57 -4.16 16.14 17.38
N GLY A 58 -4.97 15.45 18.19
CA GLY A 58 -6.09 16.00 18.97
C GLY A 58 -7.37 16.12 18.16
N SER A 59 -7.36 16.89 17.07
CA SER A 59 -8.56 17.05 16.21
C SER A 59 -8.71 15.92 15.20
N TYR A 60 -7.58 15.35 14.76
CA TYR A 60 -7.50 14.20 13.87
C TYR A 60 -6.37 13.29 14.30
N ARG A 61 -6.34 12.09 13.71
CA ARG A 61 -5.31 11.08 13.90
C ARG A 61 -4.83 10.54 12.56
N VAL A 62 -3.58 10.15 12.55
CA VAL A 62 -2.93 9.44 11.44
C VAL A 62 -2.85 7.97 11.80
N LEU A 63 -3.38 7.11 10.93
CA LEU A 63 -3.29 5.66 11.07
C LEU A 63 -2.26 5.15 10.06
N VAL A 64 -1.13 4.69 10.56
CA VAL A 64 -0.08 4.08 9.74
C VAL A 64 -0.31 2.57 9.73
N HIS A 65 -0.57 2.04 8.55
CA HIS A 65 -0.73 0.61 8.36
C HIS A 65 0.62 -0.10 8.21
N ARG A 66 0.66 -1.41 8.48
CA ARG A 66 1.85 -2.22 8.16
C ARG A 66 2.14 -2.18 6.66
N PRO A 67 3.41 -2.28 6.25
CA PRO A 67 3.76 -2.61 4.88
C PRO A 67 3.07 -3.91 4.43
N VAL A 68 2.55 -3.90 3.21
CA VAL A 68 1.85 -5.02 2.57
C VAL A 68 2.70 -5.54 1.42
N PHE A 69 3.34 -6.68 1.63
CA PHE A 69 4.07 -7.44 0.61
C PHE A 69 3.42 -8.79 0.32
N ASP A 70 2.27 -9.09 0.94
CA ASP A 70 1.64 -10.41 0.91
C ASP A 70 1.30 -10.87 -0.52
N GLY A 71 1.80 -12.02 -0.97
CA GLY A 71 1.39 -12.64 -2.23
C GLY A 71 0.38 -13.76 -2.01
N LEU A 72 -0.17 -14.31 -3.11
CA LEU A 72 -0.89 -15.59 -3.04
C LEU A 72 0.04 -16.73 -2.60
N ILE A 73 1.32 -16.64 -2.96
CA ILE A 73 2.37 -17.59 -2.59
C ILE A 73 3.59 -16.75 -2.18
N GLY A 74 3.86 -16.69 -0.87
CA GLY A 74 5.00 -15.97 -0.30
C GLY A 74 4.88 -14.44 -0.38
N GLU A 75 5.97 -13.74 -0.05
CA GLU A 75 6.05 -12.29 -0.15
C GLU A 75 6.43 -11.83 -1.58
N ARG A 76 5.99 -10.63 -1.94
CA ARG A 76 6.25 -9.98 -3.22
C ARG A 76 7.43 -9.01 -3.11
N ARG A 77 8.11 -8.80 -4.23
CA ARG A 77 9.19 -7.79 -4.36
C ARG A 77 8.71 -6.35 -4.25
N ASN A 78 7.45 -6.10 -4.62
CA ASN A 78 6.84 -4.78 -4.53
C ASN A 78 5.64 -4.89 -3.61
N GLY A 79 5.49 -3.89 -2.77
CA GLY A 79 4.41 -3.75 -1.82
C GLY A 79 4.00 -2.30 -1.72
N PHE A 80 3.20 -2.01 -0.70
CA PHE A 80 2.84 -0.64 -0.40
C PHE A 80 2.61 -0.49 1.09
N ILE A 81 2.62 0.76 1.55
CA ILE A 81 2.13 1.16 2.85
C ILE A 81 0.95 2.11 2.66
N GLN A 82 -0.05 2.02 3.54
CA GLN A 82 -1.20 2.89 3.53
C GLN A 82 -1.20 3.78 4.78
N ILE A 83 -1.41 5.08 4.56
CA ILE A 83 -1.54 6.08 5.61
C ILE A 83 -2.96 6.62 5.53
N ASN A 84 -3.71 6.59 6.64
CA ASN A 84 -5.05 7.17 6.70
C ASN A 84 -5.09 8.37 7.65
N TRP A 85 -5.97 9.32 7.36
CA TRP A 85 -6.29 10.44 8.22
C TRP A 85 -7.77 10.41 8.57
N GLU A 86 -8.10 10.42 9.86
CA GLU A 86 -9.47 10.40 10.38
C GLU A 86 -9.61 11.32 11.61
N PRO A 87 -10.82 11.82 11.94
CA PRO A 87 -12.05 11.76 11.17
C PRO A 87 -12.09 12.87 10.10
N HIS A 88 -12.80 12.61 8.99
CA HIS A 88 -12.91 13.53 7.84
C HIS A 88 -13.34 14.96 8.23
N GLU A 89 -14.27 15.07 9.17
CA GLU A 89 -14.88 16.34 9.59
C GLU A 89 -13.88 17.32 10.22
N ASN A 90 -12.79 16.79 10.78
CA ASN A 90 -11.80 17.58 11.50
C ASN A 90 -10.47 17.70 10.76
N LEU A 91 -10.38 17.21 9.51
CA LEU A 91 -9.15 17.29 8.75
C LEU A 91 -8.89 18.73 8.30
N PRO A 92 -7.67 19.27 8.51
CA PRO A 92 -7.29 20.54 7.92
C PRO A 92 -7.30 20.44 6.39
N LYS A 93 -7.43 21.59 5.72
CA LYS A 93 -7.45 21.66 4.25
C LYS A 93 -6.17 21.11 3.62
N ARG A 94 -5.04 21.28 4.32
CA ARG A 94 -3.74 20.78 3.91
C ARG A 94 -3.11 20.05 5.09
N LEU A 95 -2.74 18.80 4.82
CA LEU A 95 -2.00 17.93 5.72
C LEU A 95 -0.57 17.80 5.20
N GLN A 96 0.39 17.76 6.11
CA GLN A 96 1.76 17.40 5.82
C GLN A 96 2.25 16.53 6.97
N GLU A 97 2.55 15.26 6.69
CA GLU A 97 2.98 14.30 7.70
C GLU A 97 4.32 13.70 7.32
N GLU A 98 5.23 13.68 8.29
CA GLU A 98 6.50 12.98 8.21
C GLU A 98 6.28 11.57 8.77
N ILE A 99 6.62 10.55 7.99
CA ILE A 99 6.33 9.16 8.30
C ILE A 99 7.64 8.41 8.47
N ASP A 100 7.87 7.96 9.70
CA ASP A 100 8.81 6.89 10.08
C ASP A 100 7.98 5.61 10.24
N TYR A 101 7.95 4.77 9.21
CA TYR A 101 7.11 3.57 9.21
C TYR A 101 7.84 2.35 9.78
N GLU A 102 9.18 2.35 9.77
CA GLU A 102 9.99 1.27 10.36
C GLU A 102 10.27 1.47 11.85
N GLY A 103 10.06 2.68 12.37
CA GLY A 103 10.18 3.02 13.79
C GLY A 103 11.63 3.20 14.25
N ASP A 104 12.55 3.49 13.33
CA ASP A 104 13.98 3.66 13.64
C ASP A 104 14.31 5.08 14.17
N GLY A 105 13.31 5.96 14.22
CA GLY A 105 13.44 7.35 14.65
C GLY A 105 13.84 8.30 13.53
N LYS A 106 13.95 7.83 12.28
CA LYS A 106 14.18 8.66 11.10
C LYS A 106 12.96 8.61 10.18
N ASN A 107 12.61 9.76 9.63
CA ASN A 107 11.49 9.81 8.69
C ASN A 107 11.91 9.23 7.33
N ASP A 108 11.12 8.27 6.83
CA ASP A 108 11.32 7.63 5.54
C ASP A 108 10.81 8.49 4.38
N PHE A 109 9.69 9.19 4.60
CA PHE A 109 9.05 10.02 3.60
C PHE A 109 8.12 11.07 4.22
N VAL A 110 7.77 12.08 3.43
CA VAL A 110 6.77 13.09 3.80
C VAL A 110 5.61 13.04 2.81
N VAL A 111 4.39 12.96 3.33
CA VAL A 111 3.16 13.04 2.53
C VAL A 111 2.53 14.40 2.73
N THR A 112 2.24 15.10 1.63
CA THR A 112 1.37 16.26 1.64
C THR A 112 0.05 15.89 0.98
N LEU A 113 -1.08 16.26 1.60
CA LEU A 113 -2.42 16.02 1.07
C LEU A 113 -3.28 17.28 1.19
N ASP A 114 -3.86 17.71 0.09
CA ASP A 114 -4.96 18.67 0.08
C ASP A 114 -6.28 17.91 0.21
N THR A 115 -6.98 18.08 1.34
CA THR A 115 -8.20 17.31 1.65
C THR A 115 -9.44 17.84 0.93
N SER A 116 -9.34 19.00 0.28
CA SER A 116 -10.41 19.60 -0.51
C SER A 116 -10.41 19.11 -1.95
N THR A 117 -9.23 18.93 -2.55
CA THR A 117 -9.07 18.45 -3.93
C THR A 117 -8.70 16.97 -4.01
N GLY A 118 -8.13 16.42 -2.94
CA GLY A 118 -7.50 15.11 -2.93
C GLY A 118 -6.11 15.10 -3.54
N ALA A 119 -5.58 16.24 -4.00
CA ALA A 119 -4.23 16.29 -4.55
C ALA A 119 -3.21 15.93 -3.46
N ALA A 120 -2.31 14.99 -3.78
CA ALA A 120 -1.29 14.53 -2.87
C ALA A 120 0.10 14.61 -3.53
N SER A 121 1.13 14.76 -2.70
CA SER A 121 2.51 14.66 -3.12
C SER A 121 3.34 13.90 -2.09
N LEU A 122 4.42 13.32 -2.58
CA LEU A 122 5.35 12.51 -1.79
C LEU A 122 6.75 13.08 -1.95
N LEU A 123 7.41 13.35 -0.83
CA LEU A 123 8.84 13.61 -0.77
C LEU A 123 9.50 12.38 -0.15
N VAL A 124 10.33 11.69 -0.94
CA VAL A 124 11.09 10.53 -0.46
C VAL A 124 12.34 11.01 0.26
N LEU A 125 12.54 10.55 1.50
CA LEU A 125 13.71 10.91 2.30
C LEU A 125 14.73 9.75 2.38
N GLY A 126 14.26 8.50 2.30
CA GLY A 126 15.13 7.32 2.29
C GLY A 126 14.38 6.00 2.22
N GLY A 127 15.13 4.91 2.39
CA GLY A 127 14.58 3.56 2.54
C GLY A 127 13.99 2.95 1.25
N PRO A 128 13.11 1.95 1.38
CA PRO A 128 12.53 1.19 0.26
C PRO A 128 11.40 1.92 -0.48
N VAL A 129 11.20 3.21 -0.23
CA VAL A 129 10.10 4.00 -0.80
C VAL A 129 10.35 4.29 -2.27
N VAL A 130 9.38 3.98 -3.12
CA VAL A 130 9.53 4.11 -4.58
C VAL A 130 8.73 5.30 -5.13
N SER A 131 7.43 5.34 -4.84
CA SER A 131 6.51 6.31 -5.43
C SER A 131 5.20 6.38 -4.66
N MET A 132 4.38 7.37 -4.96
CA MET A 132 2.99 7.43 -4.48
C MET A 132 2.07 6.78 -5.50
N ASP A 133 1.22 5.85 -5.06
CA ASP A 133 0.23 5.19 -5.93
C ASP A 133 -0.99 6.09 -6.14
N GLY A 134 -1.37 6.83 -5.10
CA GLY A 134 -2.47 7.77 -5.15
C GLY A 134 -3.07 8.08 -3.78
N SER A 135 -4.05 8.97 -3.80
CA SER A 135 -4.88 9.35 -2.67
C SER A 135 -6.32 8.88 -2.89
N PHE A 136 -7.01 8.54 -1.80
CA PHE A 136 -8.34 7.96 -1.84
C PHE A 136 -9.22 8.59 -0.75
N LYS A 137 -10.41 9.02 -1.14
CA LYS A 137 -11.40 9.47 -0.17
C LYS A 137 -12.10 8.25 0.44
N LEU A 138 -12.02 8.12 1.76
CA LEU A 138 -12.70 7.10 2.55
C LEU A 138 -13.96 7.68 3.20
N LYS A 139 -14.87 6.81 3.64
CA LYS A 139 -16.08 7.25 4.39
C LYS A 139 -15.73 8.05 5.65
N LYS A 140 -14.62 7.68 6.31
CA LYS A 140 -14.19 8.28 7.59
C LYS A 140 -13.06 9.29 7.44
N GLY A 141 -12.54 9.52 6.23
CA GLY A 141 -11.28 10.23 6.10
C GLY A 141 -10.65 10.19 4.73
N TRP A 142 -9.34 10.32 4.68
CA TRP A 142 -8.53 10.15 3.48
C TRP A 142 -7.50 9.05 3.69
N ALA A 143 -7.04 8.45 2.60
CA ALA A 143 -5.92 7.53 2.59
C ALA A 143 -4.94 7.89 1.47
N VAL A 144 -3.66 7.62 1.68
CA VAL A 144 -2.61 7.67 0.66
C VAL A 144 -1.89 6.33 0.66
N ARG A 145 -1.63 5.80 -0.52
CA ARG A 145 -0.78 4.61 -0.70
C ARG A 145 0.57 5.01 -1.28
N VAL A 146 1.61 4.48 -0.66
CA VAL A 146 3.00 4.68 -1.05
C VAL A 146 3.59 3.32 -1.40
N SER A 147 4.07 3.20 -2.63
CA SER A 147 4.74 2.00 -3.14
C SER A 147 6.09 1.80 -2.46
N LEU A 148 6.35 0.55 -2.07
CA LEU A 148 7.58 0.11 -1.44
C LEU A 148 8.22 -1.03 -2.25
N ARG A 149 9.55 -1.13 -2.17
CA ARG A 149 10.33 -2.25 -2.71
C ARG A 149 10.91 -3.09 -1.58
N ASN A 150 10.66 -4.40 -1.61
CA ASN A 150 11.25 -5.33 -0.66
C ASN A 150 12.73 -5.55 -1.00
N GLU A 151 13.63 -4.99 -0.22
CA GLU A 151 15.08 -5.16 -0.40
C GLU A 151 15.58 -6.58 -0.09
N GLY A 152 14.80 -7.37 0.66
CA GLY A 152 15.13 -8.75 1.05
C GLY A 152 14.94 -9.82 -0.03
N GLN A 153 14.29 -9.49 -1.15
CA GLN A 153 14.11 -10.41 -2.29
C GLN A 153 14.63 -9.80 -3.60
N GLY A 154 15.95 -9.79 -3.76
CA GLY A 154 16.60 -9.63 -5.07
C GLY A 154 17.28 -8.29 -5.35
N ALA A 155 17.75 -7.57 -4.33
CA ALA A 155 18.87 -6.67 -4.58
C ALA A 155 20.10 -7.53 -4.92
N PRO A 156 20.84 -7.29 -6.04
CA PRO A 156 22.20 -7.78 -6.11
C PRO A 156 22.91 -7.23 -4.86
N GLU A 157 23.53 -8.13 -4.10
CA GLU A 157 24.38 -7.80 -2.96
C GLU A 157 25.21 -6.57 -3.35
N ARG A 158 25.00 -5.42 -2.67
CA ARG A 158 25.87 -4.27 -2.89
C ARG A 158 27.28 -4.82 -2.72
N PRO A 159 28.22 -4.57 -3.66
CA PRO A 159 29.60 -4.96 -3.46
C PRO A 159 29.99 -4.45 -2.09
N ARG A 160 30.37 -5.38 -1.23
CA ARG A 160 30.91 -5.08 0.08
C ARG A 160 32.01 -4.03 -0.11
N ASP A 161 31.89 -2.87 0.54
CA ASP A 161 32.84 -1.75 0.46
C ASP A 161 34.24 -2.14 1.00
N ASP A 162 34.42 -3.39 1.44
CA ASP A 162 35.67 -4.05 1.77
C ASP A 162 36.45 -4.61 0.55
N ALA A 163 35.97 -4.40 -0.68
CA ALA A 163 36.81 -4.50 -1.87
C ALA A 163 37.79 -3.31 -1.90
N ALA A 164 38.90 -3.46 -1.17
CA ALA A 164 40.07 -2.63 -1.22
C ALA A 164 40.32 -2.12 -2.64
N CYS A 165 40.29 -0.81 -2.82
CA CYS A 165 40.83 -0.17 -4.02
C CYS A 165 42.22 -0.77 -4.28
N PRO A 166 42.49 -1.37 -5.44
CA PRO A 166 43.88 -1.67 -5.78
C PRO A 166 44.60 -0.34 -5.86
N SER A 167 45.51 -0.13 -4.89
CA SER A 167 46.46 0.97 -4.91
C SER A 167 47.24 0.87 -6.22
N TYR A 168 46.98 1.79 -7.14
CA TYR A 168 47.81 1.95 -8.33
C TYR A 168 49.24 2.27 -7.86
N PRO A 169 50.27 1.51 -8.30
CA PRO A 169 51.64 1.86 -7.98
C PRO A 169 51.99 3.17 -8.67
N VAL A 170 52.39 4.16 -7.86
CA VAL A 170 53.06 5.38 -8.31
C VAL A 170 54.33 4.97 -9.05
N SER A 171 54.33 5.09 -10.38
CA SER A 171 55.53 4.88 -11.19
C SER A 171 56.52 6.00 -10.89
N LYS A 172 57.58 5.67 -10.15
CA LYS A 172 58.77 6.51 -10.03
C LYS A 172 59.55 6.50 -11.34
N GLY A 173 59.70 7.69 -11.92
CA GLY A 173 60.95 8.14 -12.53
C GLY A 173 61.20 7.78 -14.01
N ALA A 174 61.33 8.82 -14.83
CA ALA A 174 62.40 8.89 -15.81
C ALA A 174 62.70 10.37 -16.13
N SER A 175 63.66 10.92 -15.40
CA SER A 175 64.50 12.02 -15.84
C SER A 175 65.46 11.52 -16.92
N HIS A 176 65.38 12.06 -18.14
CA HIS A 176 66.59 12.27 -18.95
C HIS A 176 66.39 13.31 -20.05
N VAL A 177 67.28 14.29 -19.98
CA VAL A 177 67.70 15.31 -20.97
C VAL A 177 68.52 14.56 -22.05
N PRO A 178 68.49 14.98 -23.33
CA PRO A 178 69.39 16.01 -23.84
C PRO A 178 68.67 17.24 -24.42
#